data_AF-A0A937L5L4-F1
#
_entry.id   AF-A0A937L5L4-F1
#
_cell.length_a   1.000
_cell.length_b   1.000
_cell.length_c   1.000
_cell.angle_alpha   90.00
_cell.angle_beta   90.00
_cell.angle_gamma   90.00
#
_symmetry.space_group_name_H-M   'P 1'
#
loop_
_entity.id
_entity.type
_entity.pdbx_description
1 polymer ?
#
loop_
_entity_poly.entity_id
_entity_poly.type
_entity_poly.pdbx_seq_one_letter_code
_entity_poly.pdbx_strand_id
1 'polypeptide(L)'
;PQAHQKIIIGGPMMGYTLPALDVPVVKATNCILVPQAAQAAAPEMNCIRCSACVDACPANLLPQQLYWFAKGGDHQKSKDYHLFDCIECGCCAYVCPSNIPLVQYYRVEKAQIQQSEQEAKQAKIAKDKFEARQARLEAAKQARRQRQERSNKERTTTSAQQDLIAAAIARAKAKKSPAPTEAAVPPATPDRNERLQAALERAKAKQKRNSRDEDS
;
A
#
# COMPACT_ATOMS: atom_id res chain seq x y z
N PRO A 1 -14.59 18.20 26.13
CA PRO A 1 -15.72 19.08 25.73
C PRO A 1 -15.96 20.16 26.79
N GLN A 2 -15.66 21.42 26.47
CA GLN A 2 -15.89 22.53 27.40
C GLN A 2 -17.41 22.73 27.63
N ALA A 3 -17.77 23.20 28.82
CA ALA A 3 -19.15 23.40 29.29
C ALA A 3 -19.86 24.59 28.62
N HIS A 4 -19.68 24.75 27.31
CA HIS A 4 -20.26 25.83 26.52
C HIS A 4 -21.54 25.34 25.84
N GLN A 5 -22.51 26.24 25.71
CA GLN A 5 -23.82 26.02 25.07
C GLN A 5 -23.70 25.17 23.79
N LYS A 6 -24.55 24.14 23.66
CA LYS A 6 -24.59 23.27 22.48
C LYS A 6 -25.05 24.09 21.27
N ILE A 7 -24.12 24.51 20.43
CA ILE A 7 -24.44 25.22 19.18
C ILE A 7 -24.63 24.20 18.08
N ILE A 8 -25.76 24.28 17.39
CA ILE A 8 -26.14 23.35 16.34
C ILE A 8 -26.05 24.10 15.00
N ILE A 9 -25.29 23.56 14.05
CA ILE A 9 -25.35 24.02 12.66
C ILE A 9 -26.40 23.20 11.92
N GLY A 10 -27.26 23.88 11.17
CA GLY A 10 -28.35 23.29 10.39
C GLY A 10 -29.71 23.45 11.07
N GLY A 11 -30.72 22.80 10.50
CA GLY A 11 -32.09 22.86 11.01
C GLY A 11 -32.29 22.07 12.31
N PRO A 12 -33.42 22.25 13.01
CA PRO A 12 -33.68 21.62 14.31
C PRO A 12 -33.72 20.09 14.25
N MET A 13 -34.00 19.52 13.07
CA MET A 13 -34.03 18.08 12.87
C MET A 13 -32.70 17.53 12.32
N MET A 14 -32.09 18.22 11.35
CA MET A 14 -30.93 17.71 10.57
C MET A 14 -29.59 18.22 11.09
N GLY A 15 -29.61 19.21 11.97
CA GLY A 15 -28.42 19.88 12.43
C GLY A 15 -27.53 18.97 13.27
N TYR A 16 -26.26 19.34 13.35
CA TYR A 16 -25.27 18.66 14.19
C TYR A 16 -24.58 19.66 15.12
N THR A 17 -24.19 19.17 16.29
CA THR A 17 -23.52 19.98 17.30
C THR A 17 -22.09 20.26 16.87
N LEU A 18 -21.68 21.53 16.94
CA LEU A 18 -20.30 21.93 16.70
C LEU A 18 -19.37 21.42 17.82
N PRO A 19 -18.18 20.90 17.49
CA PRO A 19 -17.19 20.51 18.49
C PRO A 19 -16.53 21.73 19.16
N ALA A 20 -16.44 22.85 18.45
CA ALA A 20 -15.83 24.10 18.90
C ALA A 20 -16.44 25.31 18.18
N LEU A 21 -16.22 26.51 18.74
CA LEU A 21 -16.80 27.78 18.30
C LEU A 21 -15.99 28.49 17.19
N ASP A 22 -14.76 28.05 16.98
CA ASP A 22 -13.78 28.59 16.02
C ASP A 22 -13.90 27.96 14.61
N VAL A 23 -15.08 27.43 14.28
CA VAL A 23 -15.34 26.81 12.97
C VAL A 23 -15.86 27.85 11.99
N PRO A 24 -15.29 27.95 10.76
CA PRO A 24 -15.73 28.94 9.77
C PRO A 24 -17.15 28.63 9.25
N VAL A 25 -17.92 29.69 9.00
CA VAL A 25 -19.22 29.61 8.33
C VAL A 25 -18.99 29.49 6.81
N VAL A 26 -19.57 28.48 6.18
CA VAL A 26 -19.46 28.20 4.75
C VAL A 26 -20.78 28.44 4.04
N LYS A 27 -20.79 28.52 2.70
CA LYS A 27 -22.04 28.69 1.93
C LYS A 27 -23.10 27.61 2.20
N ALA A 28 -22.67 26.43 2.66
CA ALA A 28 -23.55 25.32 3.02
C ALA A 28 -24.19 25.49 4.42
N THR A 29 -23.78 26.48 5.21
CA THR A 29 -24.33 26.72 6.55
C THR A 29 -25.68 27.42 6.42
N ASN A 30 -26.77 26.64 6.54
CA ASN A 30 -28.14 27.17 6.37
C ASN A 30 -28.60 28.01 7.57
N CYS A 31 -28.51 27.46 8.78
CA CYS A 31 -28.90 28.14 10.02
C CYS A 31 -28.02 27.69 11.19
N ILE A 32 -27.97 28.52 12.23
CA ILE A 32 -27.25 28.24 13.49
C ILE A 32 -28.26 28.36 14.62
N LEU A 33 -28.43 27.28 15.38
CA LEU A 33 -29.35 27.23 16.51
C LEU A 33 -28.56 27.29 17.81
N VAL A 34 -28.92 28.26 18.65
CA VAL A 34 -28.35 28.48 19.97
C VAL A 34 -29.46 28.29 21.01
N PRO A 35 -29.58 27.10 21.62
CA PRO A 35 -30.62 26.84 22.61
C PRO A 35 -30.37 27.67 23.88
N GLN A 36 -31.39 28.43 24.30
CA GLN A 36 -31.33 29.36 25.44
C GLN A 36 -31.10 28.66 26.78
N ALA A 37 -31.61 27.43 26.94
CA ALA A 37 -31.30 26.56 28.06
C ALA A 37 -30.49 25.38 27.55
N ALA A 38 -29.47 24.97 28.30
CA ALA A 38 -28.92 23.63 28.17
C ALA A 38 -30.00 22.62 28.62
N GLN A 39 -31.06 22.46 27.84
CA GLN A 39 -31.94 21.30 27.97
C GLN A 39 -31.05 20.10 27.67
N ALA A 40 -30.54 19.48 28.73
CA ALA A 40 -29.94 18.18 28.64
C ALA A 40 -31.00 17.29 27.98
N ALA A 41 -30.67 16.70 26.84
CA ALA A 41 -31.50 15.66 26.27
C ALA A 41 -31.76 14.65 27.39
N ALA A 42 -33.04 14.27 27.57
CA ALA A 42 -33.37 13.26 28.57
C ALA A 42 -32.46 12.03 28.37
N PRO A 43 -32.00 11.37 29.45
CA PRO A 43 -31.13 10.22 29.31
C PRO A 43 -31.78 9.18 28.40
N GLU A 44 -30.97 8.56 27.53
CA GLU A 44 -31.43 7.46 26.69
C GLU A 44 -31.99 6.34 27.57
N MET A 45 -33.24 5.96 27.31
CA MET A 45 -33.88 4.81 27.94
C MET A 45 -33.93 3.62 27.00
N ASN A 46 -34.16 2.42 27.56
CA ASN A 46 -34.28 1.22 26.76
C ASN A 46 -35.51 1.28 25.83
N CYS A 47 -35.39 0.68 24.64
CA CYS A 47 -36.49 0.60 23.69
C CYS A 47 -37.63 -0.26 24.25
N ILE A 48 -38.82 0.33 24.38
CA ILE A 48 -40.05 -0.36 24.84
C ILE A 48 -40.85 -1.03 23.71
N ARG A 49 -40.32 -1.01 22.48
CA ARG A 49 -40.94 -1.62 21.29
C ARG A 49 -42.34 -1.10 20.93
N CYS A 50 -42.58 0.20 21.10
CA CYS A 50 -43.87 0.85 20.84
C CYS A 50 -44.22 1.11 19.35
N SER A 51 -43.40 0.66 18.39
CA SER A 51 -43.55 0.83 16.93
C SER A 51 -43.70 2.25 16.35
N ALA A 52 -43.85 3.31 17.15
CA ALA A 52 -44.05 4.69 16.69
C ALA A 52 -43.00 5.20 15.67
N CYS A 53 -41.78 4.70 15.76
CA CYS A 53 -40.71 5.04 14.82
C CYS A 53 -40.96 4.55 13.38
N VAL A 54 -41.71 3.45 13.21
CA VAL A 54 -42.05 2.89 11.90
C VAL A 54 -43.09 3.77 11.22
N ASP A 55 -44.15 4.13 11.95
CA ASP A 55 -45.25 4.96 11.44
C ASP A 55 -44.79 6.37 11.05
N ALA A 56 -43.79 6.91 11.75
CA ALA A 56 -43.23 8.23 11.46
C ALA A 56 -42.16 8.23 10.35
N CYS A 57 -41.74 7.08 9.83
CA CYS A 57 -40.62 7.01 8.89
C CYS A 57 -41.07 7.37 7.46
N PRO A 58 -40.60 8.48 6.86
CA PRO A 58 -40.99 8.85 5.50
C PRO A 58 -40.44 7.90 4.42
N ALA A 59 -39.42 7.10 4.76
CA ALA A 59 -38.80 6.12 3.87
C ALA A 59 -39.38 4.69 4.05
N ASN A 60 -40.40 4.51 4.90
CA ASN A 60 -41.02 3.20 5.20
C ASN A 60 -40.00 2.10 5.60
N LEU A 61 -38.96 2.48 6.34
CA LEU A 61 -37.98 1.53 6.88
C LEU A 61 -38.46 0.92 8.20
N LEU A 62 -37.66 0.01 8.76
CA LEU A 62 -37.87 -0.57 10.10
C LEU A 62 -36.80 -0.06 11.08
N PRO A 63 -36.92 1.19 11.61
CA PRO A 63 -35.90 1.80 12.47
C PRO A 63 -35.58 0.96 13.70
N GLN A 64 -36.58 0.27 14.26
CA GLN A 64 -36.38 -0.59 15.41
C GLN A 64 -35.35 -1.69 15.12
N GLN A 65 -35.50 -2.43 14.01
CA GLN A 65 -34.57 -3.50 13.65
C GLN A 65 -33.19 -2.95 13.29
N LEU A 66 -33.15 -1.87 12.49
CA LEU A 66 -31.91 -1.18 12.15
C LEU A 66 -31.14 -0.71 13.41
N TYR A 67 -31.84 -0.25 14.44
CA TYR A 67 -31.20 0.14 15.70
C TYR A 67 -30.55 -1.05 16.40
N TRP A 68 -31.22 -2.21 16.44
CA TRP A 68 -30.63 -3.40 17.04
C TRP A 68 -29.40 -3.88 16.26
N PHE A 69 -29.42 -3.82 14.92
CA PHE A 69 -28.26 -4.20 14.11
C PHE A 69 -27.10 -3.21 14.27
N ALA A 70 -27.37 -1.90 14.22
CA ALA A 70 -26.37 -0.87 14.43
C ALA A 70 -25.76 -0.93 15.85
N LYS A 71 -26.58 -1.17 16.87
CA LYS A 71 -26.10 -1.32 18.26
C LYS A 71 -25.32 -2.62 18.47
N GLY A 72 -25.68 -3.68 17.75
CA GLY A 72 -25.01 -4.97 17.78
C GLY A 72 -23.73 -5.05 16.93
N GLY A 73 -23.47 -4.06 16.06
CA GLY A 73 -22.39 -4.11 15.08
C GLY A 73 -22.62 -5.13 13.95
N ASP A 74 -23.87 -5.53 13.71
CA ASP A 74 -24.26 -6.48 12.67
C ASP A 74 -24.34 -5.78 11.29
N HIS A 75 -23.19 -5.34 10.77
CA HIS A 75 -23.09 -4.56 9.52
C HIS A 75 -23.76 -5.21 8.32
N GLN A 76 -23.69 -6.54 8.20
CA GLN A 76 -24.29 -7.25 7.08
C GLN A 76 -25.82 -7.14 7.12
N LYS A 77 -26.44 -7.37 8.28
CA LYS A 77 -27.89 -7.25 8.44
C LYS A 77 -28.35 -5.80 8.27
N SER A 78 -27.57 -4.83 8.75
CA SER A 78 -27.84 -3.41 8.50
C SER A 78 -27.97 -3.11 7.00
N LYS A 79 -27.12 -3.71 6.14
CA LYS A 79 -27.22 -3.57 4.68
C LYS A 79 -28.44 -4.31 4.12
N ASP A 80 -28.69 -5.54 4.57
CA ASP A 80 -29.81 -6.35 4.11
C ASP A 80 -31.16 -5.68 4.41
N TYR A 81 -31.24 -4.90 5.49
CA TYR A 81 -32.40 -4.08 5.87
C TYR A 81 -32.35 -2.65 5.32
N HIS A 82 -31.57 -2.41 4.26
CA HIS A 82 -31.56 -1.16 3.50
C HIS A 82 -31.21 0.08 4.33
N LEU A 83 -30.25 -0.01 5.26
CA LEU A 83 -29.81 1.14 6.06
C LEU A 83 -29.41 2.36 5.21
N PHE A 84 -28.89 2.15 4.00
CA PHE A 84 -28.46 3.22 3.11
C PHE A 84 -29.62 4.07 2.55
N ASP A 85 -30.84 3.56 2.55
CA ASP A 85 -32.03 4.31 2.12
C ASP A 85 -32.51 5.29 3.19
N CYS A 86 -32.01 5.18 4.42
CA CYS A 86 -32.31 6.12 5.48
C CYS A 86 -31.74 7.51 5.12
N ILE A 87 -32.61 8.50 4.91
CA ILE A 87 -32.20 9.88 4.62
C ILE A 87 -31.82 10.70 5.87
N GLU A 88 -31.69 10.05 7.02
CA GLU A 88 -31.29 10.68 8.29
C GLU A 88 -32.24 11.80 8.78
N CYS A 89 -33.51 11.74 8.37
CA CYS A 89 -34.54 12.75 8.63
C CYS A 89 -34.92 12.99 10.12
N GLY A 90 -34.42 12.20 11.07
CA GLY A 90 -34.63 12.46 12.50
C GLY A 90 -36.05 12.18 13.04
N CYS A 91 -37.04 11.93 12.17
CA CYS A 91 -38.44 11.70 12.57
C CYS A 91 -38.56 10.58 13.60
N CYS A 92 -37.84 9.47 13.40
CA CYS A 92 -37.86 8.32 14.31
C CYS A 92 -37.29 8.62 15.70
N ALA A 93 -36.26 9.47 15.79
CA ALA A 93 -35.66 9.85 17.07
C ALA A 93 -36.56 10.84 17.83
N TYR A 94 -37.22 11.75 17.10
CA TYR A 94 -38.13 12.73 17.69
C TYR A 94 -39.38 12.10 18.31
N VAL A 95 -40.00 11.13 17.64
CA VAL A 95 -41.21 10.46 18.16
C VAL A 95 -40.93 9.38 19.21
N CYS A 96 -39.66 9.09 19.51
CA CYS A 96 -39.29 8.00 20.40
C CYS A 96 -39.58 8.36 21.87
N PRO A 97 -40.47 7.63 22.57
CA PRO A 97 -40.74 7.90 23.99
C PRO A 97 -39.54 7.58 24.90
N SER A 98 -38.60 6.74 24.43
CA SER A 98 -37.37 6.39 25.13
C SER A 98 -36.22 7.37 24.87
N ASN A 99 -36.44 8.44 24.09
CA ASN A 99 -35.44 9.42 23.69
C ASN A 99 -34.15 8.82 23.08
N ILE A 100 -34.29 7.75 22.30
CA ILE A 100 -33.15 7.06 21.68
C ILE A 100 -32.69 7.86 20.45
N PRO A 101 -31.39 8.25 20.35
CA PRO A 101 -30.86 9.00 19.21
C PRO A 101 -30.61 8.09 18.00
N LEU A 102 -31.68 7.50 17.44
CA LEU A 102 -31.63 6.50 16.35
C LEU A 102 -30.76 6.92 15.17
N VAL A 103 -30.88 8.18 14.72
CA VAL A 103 -30.09 8.70 13.59
C VAL A 103 -28.59 8.71 13.87
N GLN A 104 -28.18 8.94 15.11
CA GLN A 104 -26.76 8.93 15.47
C GLN A 104 -26.17 7.53 15.30
N TYR A 105 -26.89 6.49 15.73
CA TYR A 105 -26.50 5.10 15.51
C TYR A 105 -26.39 4.77 14.01
N TYR A 106 -27.35 5.21 13.20
CA TYR A 106 -27.33 4.97 11.75
C TYR A 106 -26.17 5.68 11.05
N ARG A 107 -25.84 6.91 11.45
CA ARG A 107 -24.68 7.64 10.92
C ARG A 107 -23.38 6.91 11.20
N VAL A 108 -23.19 6.45 12.44
CA VAL A 108 -22.01 5.68 12.84
C VAL A 108 -21.94 4.38 12.05
N GLU A 109 -23.05 3.65 11.95
CA GLU A 109 -23.11 2.37 11.25
C GLU A 109 -22.82 2.52 9.74
N LYS A 110 -23.41 3.52 9.07
CA LYS A 110 -23.09 3.84 7.67
C LYS A 110 -21.62 4.19 7.49
N ALA A 111 -21.04 4.99 8.40
CA ALA A 111 -19.64 5.35 8.33
C ALA A 111 -18.72 4.13 8.50
N GLN A 112 -19.05 3.23 9.44
CA GLN A 112 -18.31 1.98 9.65
C GLN A 112 -18.37 1.06 8.44
N ILE A 113 -19.56 0.91 7.83
CA ILE A 113 -19.72 0.14 6.60
C ILE A 113 -18.87 0.72 5.47
N GLN A 114 -18.95 2.04 5.26
CA GLN A 114 -18.18 2.72 4.22
C GLN A 114 -16.68 2.59 4.44
N GLN A 115 -16.22 2.71 5.69
CA GLN A 115 -14.82 2.51 6.03
C GLN A 115 -14.36 1.08 5.72
N SER A 116 -15.14 0.08 6.14
CA SER A 116 -14.86 -1.33 5.84
C SER A 116 -14.79 -1.61 4.33
N GLU A 117 -15.69 -1.04 3.54
CA GLU A 117 -15.70 -1.17 2.08
C GLU A 117 -14.50 -0.49 1.43
N GLN A 118 -14.11 0.70 1.92
CA GLN A 118 -12.93 1.40 1.44
C GLN A 118 -11.64 0.63 1.73
N GLU A 119 -11.50 0.09 2.95
CA GLU A 119 -10.36 -0.74 3.36
C GLU A 119 -10.30 -2.01 2.49
N ALA A 120 -11.43 -2.69 2.27
CA ALA A 120 -11.50 -3.86 1.41
C ALA A 120 -11.12 -3.53 -0.04
N LYS A 121 -11.57 -2.39 -0.58
CA LYS A 121 -11.21 -1.92 -1.92
C LYS A 121 -9.72 -1.59 -2.04
N GLN A 122 -9.16 -0.90 -1.06
CA GLN A 122 -7.73 -0.60 -1.01
C GLN A 122 -6.90 -1.87 -0.90
N ALA A 123 -7.32 -2.84 -0.09
CA ALA A 123 -6.67 -4.14 0.03
C ALA A 123 -6.69 -4.92 -1.29
N LYS A 124 -7.80 -4.90 -2.04
CA LYS A 124 -7.88 -5.50 -3.39
C LYS A 124 -6.88 -4.85 -4.35
N ILE A 125 -6.88 -3.51 -4.43
CA ILE A 125 -5.94 -2.75 -5.29
C ILE A 125 -4.49 -3.05 -4.90
N ALA A 126 -4.19 -3.17 -3.61
CA ALA A 126 -2.85 -3.48 -3.13
C ALA A 126 -2.42 -4.91 -3.51
N LYS A 127 -3.33 -5.89 -3.41
CA LYS A 127 -3.10 -7.28 -3.86
C LYS A 127 -2.81 -7.34 -5.35
N ASP A 128 -3.64 -6.72 -6.17
CA ASP A 128 -3.47 -6.71 -7.64
C ASP A 128 -2.10 -6.12 -8.04
N LYS A 129 -1.70 -5.01 -7.40
CA LYS A 129 -0.38 -4.38 -7.61
C LYS A 129 0.77 -5.27 -7.16
N PHE A 130 0.61 -5.96 -6.04
CA PHE A 130 1.62 -6.85 -5.48
C PHE A 130 1.83 -8.07 -6.38
N GLU A 131 0.75 -8.72 -6.80
CA GLU A 131 0.77 -9.85 -7.73
C GLU A 131 1.40 -9.47 -9.07
N ALA A 132 1.05 -8.30 -9.64
CA ALA A 132 1.67 -7.80 -10.85
C ALA A 132 3.19 -7.56 -10.71
N ARG A 133 3.64 -7.08 -9.53
CA ARG A 133 5.07 -6.90 -9.25
C ARG A 133 5.79 -8.24 -9.10
N GLN A 134 5.18 -9.20 -8.42
CA GLN A 134 5.73 -10.54 -8.24
C GLN A 134 5.91 -11.24 -9.60
N ALA A 135 4.89 -11.22 -10.46
CA ALA A 135 4.95 -11.79 -11.80
C ALA A 135 6.09 -11.19 -12.65
N ARG A 136 6.29 -9.85 -12.59
CA ARG A 136 7.40 -9.19 -13.29
C ARG A 136 8.77 -9.65 -12.78
N LEU A 137 8.93 -9.75 -11.46
CA LEU A 137 10.18 -10.20 -10.84
C LEU A 137 10.49 -11.66 -11.16
N GLU A 138 9.47 -12.53 -11.14
CA GLU A 138 9.61 -13.95 -11.48
C GLU A 138 9.95 -14.15 -12.95
N ALA A 139 9.27 -13.45 -13.87
CA ALA A 139 9.59 -13.47 -15.29
C ALA A 139 11.03 -12.99 -15.56
N ALA A 140 11.48 -11.92 -14.89
CA ALA A 140 12.85 -11.44 -15.00
C ALA A 140 13.89 -12.45 -14.46
N LYS A 141 13.60 -13.10 -13.32
CA LYS A 141 14.45 -14.16 -12.76
C LYS A 141 14.51 -15.37 -13.70
N GLN A 142 13.38 -15.81 -14.26
CA GLN A 142 13.30 -16.93 -15.20
C GLN A 142 14.06 -16.61 -16.50
N ALA A 143 13.86 -15.42 -17.08
CA ALA A 143 14.60 -14.97 -18.27
C ALA A 143 16.11 -14.94 -18.04
N ARG A 144 16.56 -14.48 -16.86
CA ARG A 144 17.98 -14.48 -16.49
C ARG A 144 18.55 -15.91 -16.36
N ARG A 145 17.82 -16.83 -15.73
CA ARG A 145 18.21 -18.24 -15.61
C ARG A 145 18.30 -18.90 -16.99
N GLN A 146 17.29 -18.73 -17.84
CA GLN A 146 17.29 -19.25 -19.21
C GLN A 146 18.46 -18.71 -20.04
N ARG A 147 18.80 -17.41 -19.90
CA ARG A 147 19.96 -16.82 -20.56
C ARG A 147 21.29 -17.44 -20.08
N GLN A 148 21.41 -17.68 -18.78
CA GLN A 148 22.60 -18.34 -18.21
C GLN A 148 22.71 -19.79 -18.68
N GLU A 149 21.61 -20.55 -18.71
CA GLU A 149 21.60 -21.92 -19.20
C GLU A 149 21.95 -22.01 -20.70
N ARG A 150 21.41 -21.11 -21.53
CA ARG A 150 21.78 -21.02 -22.95
C ARG A 150 23.27 -20.72 -23.11
N SER A 151 23.78 -19.72 -22.39
CA SER A 151 25.20 -19.37 -22.43
C SER A 151 26.11 -20.50 -21.93
N ASN A 152 25.72 -21.23 -20.88
CA ASN A 152 26.47 -22.38 -20.40
C ASN A 152 26.46 -23.53 -21.42
N LYS A 153 25.32 -23.83 -22.04
CA LYS A 153 25.23 -24.85 -23.11
C LYS A 153 26.08 -24.48 -24.34
N GLU A 154 26.07 -23.21 -24.74
CA GLU A 154 26.94 -22.71 -25.83
C GLU A 154 28.43 -22.81 -25.45
N ARG A 155 28.79 -22.49 -24.20
CA ARG A 155 30.17 -22.62 -23.71
C ARG A 155 30.64 -24.07 -23.66
N THR A 156 29.83 -24.99 -23.14
CA THR A 156 30.21 -26.42 -23.05
C THR A 156 30.28 -27.09 -24.42
N THR A 157 29.41 -26.72 -25.36
CA THR A 157 29.50 -27.22 -26.75
C THR A 157 30.73 -26.67 -27.48
N THR A 158 31.04 -25.38 -27.30
CA THR A 158 32.25 -24.77 -27.88
C THR A 158 33.53 -25.36 -27.29
N SER A 159 33.60 -25.56 -25.96
CA SER A 159 34.75 -26.18 -25.32
C SER A 159 34.90 -27.65 -25.73
N ALA A 160 33.81 -28.43 -25.78
CA ALA A 160 33.86 -29.81 -26.27
C ALA A 160 34.31 -29.90 -27.74
N GLN A 161 33.88 -28.98 -28.60
CA GLN A 161 34.39 -28.89 -29.97
C GLN A 161 35.87 -28.50 -30.02
N GLN A 162 36.32 -27.56 -29.18
CA GLN A 162 37.73 -27.18 -29.07
C GLN A 162 38.60 -28.34 -28.55
N ASP A 163 38.12 -29.09 -27.57
CA ASP A 163 38.81 -30.27 -27.00
C ASP A 163 38.94 -31.38 -28.04
N LEU A 164 37.91 -31.62 -28.86
CA LEU A 164 37.96 -32.56 -29.99
C LEU A 164 38.95 -32.12 -31.08
N ILE A 165 38.96 -30.82 -31.42
CA ILE A 165 39.90 -30.25 -32.41
C ILE A 165 41.34 -30.32 -31.87
N ALA A 166 41.58 -30.02 -30.60
CA ALA A 166 42.90 -30.12 -29.96
C ALA A 166 43.41 -31.57 -29.93
N ALA A 167 42.54 -32.54 -29.64
CA ALA A 167 42.87 -33.96 -29.69
C ALA A 167 43.23 -34.43 -31.11
N ALA A 168 42.56 -33.93 -32.15
CA ALA A 168 42.89 -34.21 -33.55
C ALA A 168 44.25 -33.61 -33.96
N ILE A 169 44.54 -32.38 -33.52
CA ILE A 169 45.83 -31.70 -33.78
C ILE A 169 46.99 -32.41 -33.07
N ALA A 170 46.79 -32.88 -31.84
CA ALA A 170 47.81 -33.65 -31.10
C ALA A 170 48.15 -34.98 -31.81
N ARG A 171 47.14 -35.69 -32.34
CA ARG A 171 47.35 -36.90 -33.16
C ARG A 171 48.09 -36.60 -34.47
N ALA A 172 47.84 -35.45 -35.09
CA ALA A 172 48.54 -35.03 -36.31
C ALA A 172 50.01 -34.65 -36.04
N LYS A 173 50.31 -34.00 -34.90
CA LYS A 173 51.67 -33.66 -34.49
C LYS A 173 52.50 -34.90 -34.10
N ALA A 174 51.89 -35.90 -33.44
CA ALA A 174 52.57 -37.16 -33.11
C ALA A 174 53.03 -37.97 -34.34
N LYS A 175 52.46 -37.71 -35.53
CA LYS A 175 52.89 -38.31 -36.80
C LYS A 175 54.03 -37.57 -37.51
N LYS A 176 54.53 -36.44 -36.96
CA LYS A 176 55.57 -35.64 -37.59
C LYS A 176 56.70 -35.34 -36.59
N SER A 177 57.70 -36.21 -36.55
CA SER A 177 59.04 -35.95 -35.98
C SER A 177 60.05 -35.84 -37.12
N PRO A 178 61.02 -34.90 -37.05
CA PRO A 178 62.33 -35.25 -36.48
C PRO A 178 62.93 -34.19 -35.53
N ALA A 179 63.98 -34.58 -34.81
CA ALA A 179 64.83 -33.80 -33.89
C ALA A 179 66.16 -33.35 -34.57
N PRO A 180 67.14 -32.74 -33.87
CA PRO A 180 67.21 -31.39 -33.27
C PRO A 180 68.46 -30.59 -33.73
N THR A 181 68.56 -29.28 -33.45
CA THR A 181 69.87 -28.56 -33.39
C THR A 181 69.80 -27.26 -32.57
N GLU A 182 70.87 -27.00 -31.83
CA GLU A 182 71.16 -25.85 -30.96
C GLU A 182 71.29 -24.51 -31.71
N ALA A 183 70.93 -23.40 -31.05
CA ALA A 183 71.80 -22.24 -30.74
C ALA A 183 71.01 -20.94 -30.49
N ALA A 184 71.62 -20.09 -29.65
CA ALA A 184 71.45 -18.63 -29.51
C ALA A 184 70.38 -18.08 -28.55
N VAL A 185 70.89 -17.57 -27.41
CA VAL A 185 70.25 -16.65 -26.46
C VAL A 185 70.16 -15.24 -27.06
N PRO A 186 69.01 -14.54 -26.99
CA PRO A 186 68.94 -13.08 -27.03
C PRO A 186 68.46 -12.49 -25.69
N PRO A 187 68.70 -11.19 -25.42
CA PRO A 187 68.49 -10.61 -24.10
C PRO A 187 67.02 -10.38 -23.78
N ALA A 188 66.69 -10.54 -22.49
CA ALA A 188 65.35 -10.44 -21.94
C ALA A 188 64.72 -9.05 -22.15
N THR A 189 63.56 -9.01 -22.79
CA THR A 189 62.62 -7.89 -22.69
C THR A 189 61.79 -8.04 -21.42
N PRO A 190 61.54 -6.97 -20.64
CA PRO A 190 60.84 -7.08 -19.36
C PRO A 190 59.38 -7.52 -19.55
N ASP A 191 58.94 -8.39 -18.66
CA ASP A 191 57.68 -9.12 -18.72
C ASP A 191 56.49 -8.15 -18.53
N ARG A 192 55.35 -8.47 -19.15
CA ARG A 192 54.13 -7.64 -19.16
C ARG A 192 53.63 -7.35 -17.74
N ASN A 193 53.91 -8.26 -16.81
CA ASN A 193 53.52 -8.16 -15.41
C ASN A 193 54.33 -7.08 -14.65
N GLU A 194 55.60 -6.88 -14.98
CA GLU A 194 56.45 -5.85 -14.37
C GLU A 194 56.02 -4.44 -14.83
N ARG A 195 55.57 -4.31 -16.09
CA ARG A 195 55.02 -3.05 -16.62
C ARG A 195 53.70 -2.64 -15.97
N LEU A 196 52.85 -3.62 -15.63
CA LEU A 196 51.58 -3.38 -14.92
C LEU A 196 51.82 -2.97 -13.47
N GLN A 197 52.82 -3.56 -12.80
CA GLN A 197 53.19 -3.19 -11.43
C GLN A 197 53.78 -1.78 -11.37
N ALA A 198 54.68 -1.42 -12.30
CA ALA A 198 55.23 -0.06 -12.39
C ALA A 198 54.17 1.01 -12.70
N ALA A 199 53.11 0.67 -13.45
CA ALA A 199 51.99 1.58 -13.72
C ALA A 199 51.11 1.81 -12.48
N LEU A 200 50.84 0.75 -11.70
CA LEU A 200 50.05 0.84 -10.47
C LEU A 200 50.77 1.65 -9.38
N GLU A 201 52.09 1.54 -9.26
CA GLU A 201 52.87 2.34 -8.30
C GLU A 201 52.91 3.83 -8.66
N ARG A 202 53.03 4.16 -9.95
CA ARG A 202 52.95 5.55 -10.43
C ARG A 202 51.56 6.17 -10.21
N ALA A 203 50.48 5.38 -10.32
CA ALA A 203 49.12 5.83 -10.03
C ALA A 203 48.93 6.11 -8.52
N LYS A 204 49.46 5.24 -7.65
CA LYS A 204 49.43 5.44 -6.19
C LYS A 204 50.25 6.65 -5.74
N ALA A 205 51.40 6.91 -6.37
CA ALA A 205 52.21 8.10 -6.09
C ALA A 205 51.52 9.41 -6.48
N LYS A 206 50.76 9.41 -7.59
CA LYS A 206 49.92 10.56 -7.98
C LYS A 206 48.76 10.81 -7.02
N GLN A 207 48.06 9.75 -6.58
CA GLN A 207 47.01 9.87 -5.57
C GLN A 207 47.53 10.44 -4.24
N LYS A 208 48.73 10.04 -3.82
CA LYS A 208 49.35 10.53 -2.57
C LYS A 208 49.88 11.96 -2.64
N ARG A 209 50.18 12.48 -3.85
CA ARG A 209 50.44 13.92 -4.08
C ARG A 209 49.13 14.70 -4.07
N ASN A 210 48.11 14.21 -4.78
CA ASN A 210 46.81 14.88 -4.85
C ASN A 210 46.10 14.94 -3.48
N SER A 211 46.30 13.94 -2.61
CA SER A 211 45.77 13.95 -1.24
C SER A 211 46.59 14.78 -0.24
N ARG A 212 47.75 15.32 -0.63
CA ARG A 212 48.56 16.24 0.20
C ARG A 212 48.31 17.71 -0.15
N ASP A 213 47.78 17.99 -1.33
CA ASP A 213 47.43 19.32 -1.79
C ASP A 213 45.99 19.75 -1.41
N GLU A 214 45.14 18.84 -0.88
CA GLU A 214 43.77 19.14 -0.39
C GLU A 214 43.67 19.42 1.12
N ASP A 215 44.77 19.35 1.88
CA ASP A 215 44.80 19.54 3.35
C ASP A 215 45.66 20.76 3.77
N SER A 216 45.73 21.79 2.91
CA SER A 216 46.30 23.13 3.17
C SER A 216 45.41 24.22 2.58
#